data_AF-A0A9D7Z9Y0-F1
#
_entry.id   AF-A0A9D7Z9Y0-F1
#
_cell.length_a   1.000
_cell.length_b   1.000
_cell.length_c   1.000
_cell.angle_alpha   90.00
_cell.angle_beta   90.00
_cell.angle_gamma   90.00
#
_symmetry.space_group_name_H-M   'P 1'
#
loop_
_entity.id
_entity.type
_entity.pdbx_description
1 polymer ?
#
loop_
_entity_poly.entity_id
_entity_poly.type
_entity_poly.pdbx_seq_one_letter_code
_entity_poly.pdbx_strand_id
1 'polypeptide(L)'
;MTLLPIHIAIAGIWGILILASLIVFALTRLQPTADHSELVQRTTSWWAMIAVFTAAFLLSRTFSIVIFALVSFLAFKEYLSMIPTRRADRRVLFFAYLAIPIQYYWVSSEWYGMFAVFIPVYMFLFLPFVSLLTQQTEGFLRAVGTLNWGLMLCVFSISHAAFLLILPA
;
A
#
# COMPACT_ATOMS: atom_id res chain seq x y z
N MET A 1 -16.98 1.53 -20.78
CA MET A 1 -17.47 1.56 -19.39
C MET A 1 -17.41 3.00 -18.92
N THR A 2 -18.51 3.59 -18.48
CA THR A 2 -18.53 5.02 -18.13
C THR A 2 -17.66 5.22 -16.89
N LEU A 3 -16.58 6.01 -16.97
CA LEU A 3 -15.76 6.41 -15.82
C LEU A 3 -16.55 7.25 -14.78
N LEU A 4 -17.84 7.46 -15.02
CA LEU A 4 -18.76 8.30 -14.28
C LEU A 4 -18.83 7.97 -12.78
N PRO A 5 -18.87 6.69 -12.33
CA PRO A 5 -18.84 6.37 -10.91
C PRO A 5 -17.54 6.82 -10.21
N ILE A 6 -16.40 6.67 -10.88
CA ILE A 6 -15.09 7.09 -10.35
C ILE A 6 -15.03 8.62 -10.25
N HIS A 7 -15.50 9.33 -11.27
CA HIS A 7 -15.55 10.79 -11.24
C HIS A 7 -16.47 11.33 -10.15
N ILE A 8 -17.64 10.71 -9.94
CA ILE A 8 -18.56 11.09 -8.85
C ILE A 8 -17.93 10.85 -7.48
N ALA A 9 -17.28 9.70 -7.30
CA ALA A 9 -16.59 9.39 -6.04
C ALA A 9 -15.46 10.40 -5.76
N ILE A 10 -14.63 10.70 -6.76
CA ILE A 10 -13.56 11.71 -6.64
C ILE A 10 -14.17 13.07 -6.32
N ALA A 11 -15.19 13.53 -7.05
CA ALA A 11 -15.86 14.80 -6.79
C ALA A 11 -16.43 14.89 -5.36
N GLY A 12 -17.03 13.80 -4.86
CA GLY A 12 -17.50 13.70 -3.48
C GLY A 12 -16.37 13.82 -2.45
N ILE A 13 -15.27 13.10 -2.64
CA ILE A 13 -14.09 13.15 -1.75
C ILE A 13 -13.50 14.56 -1.71
N TRP A 14 -13.33 15.19 -2.88
CA TRP A 14 -12.84 16.57 -2.98
C TRP A 14 -13.81 17.56 -2.33
N GLY A 15 -15.12 17.39 -2.52
CA GLY A 15 -16.14 18.20 -1.86
C GLY A 15 -16.07 18.12 -0.33
N ILE A 16 -15.93 16.92 0.21
CA ILE A 16 -15.77 16.71 1.67
C ILE A 16 -14.48 17.35 2.17
N LEU A 17 -13.37 17.22 1.44
CA LEU A 17 -12.09 17.83 1.83
C LEU A 17 -12.16 19.36 1.83
N ILE A 18 -12.83 19.95 0.85
CA ILE A 18 -13.05 21.40 0.77
C ILE A 18 -13.92 21.85 1.95
N LEU A 19 -15.02 21.15 2.24
CA LEU A 19 -15.87 21.44 3.39
C LEU A 19 -15.11 21.36 4.71
N ALA A 20 -14.32 20.29 4.92
CA ALA A 20 -13.48 20.14 6.09
C ALA A 20 -12.44 21.28 6.20
N SER A 21 -11.83 21.67 5.08
CA SER A 21 -10.88 22.79 5.02
C SER A 21 -11.55 24.12 5.40
N LEU A 22 -12.78 24.37 4.93
CA LEU A 22 -13.56 25.56 5.28
C LEU A 22 -13.94 25.57 6.76
N ILE A 23 -14.33 24.43 7.33
CA ILE A 23 -14.66 24.31 8.75
C ILE A 23 -13.43 24.59 9.62
N VAL A 24 -12.27 24.01 9.28
CA VAL A 24 -11.01 24.27 10.00
C VAL A 24 -10.59 25.73 9.87
N PHE A 25 -10.76 26.33 8.70
CA PHE A 25 -10.51 27.76 8.49
C PHE A 25 -11.45 28.65 9.32
N ALA A 26 -12.75 28.31 9.39
CA ALA A 26 -13.70 29.05 10.20
C ALA A 26 -13.39 28.92 11.71
N LEU A 27 -13.07 27.72 12.19
CA LEU A 27 -12.71 27.47 13.59
C LEU A 27 -11.44 28.23 14.01
N THR A 28 -10.40 28.20 13.17
CA THR A 28 -9.16 28.94 13.43
C THR A 28 -9.36 30.47 13.46
N ARG A 29 -10.36 30.99 12.72
CA ARG A 29 -10.72 32.41 12.74
C ARG A 29 -11.64 32.80 13.90
N LEU A 30 -12.57 31.93 14.29
CA LEU A 30 -13.56 32.20 15.34
C LEU A 30 -13.01 31.95 16.76
N GLN A 31 -12.02 31.05 16.90
CA GLN A 31 -11.42 30.69 18.19
C GLN A 31 -9.88 30.73 18.13
N PRO A 32 -9.27 31.93 18.04
CA PRO A 32 -7.82 32.08 17.91
C PRO A 32 -7.02 31.66 19.16
N THR A 33 -7.66 31.46 20.31
CA THR A 33 -7.01 31.05 21.57
C THR A 33 -6.96 29.54 21.80
N ALA A 34 -7.64 28.74 20.96
CA ALA A 34 -7.61 27.29 21.04
C ALA A 34 -6.51 26.73 20.12
N ASP A 35 -5.83 25.65 20.54
CA ASP A 35 -4.80 25.01 19.74
C ASP A 35 -5.44 24.13 18.65
N HIS A 36 -5.39 24.61 17.41
CA HIS A 36 -5.90 23.91 16.22
C HIS A 36 -4.77 23.36 15.34
N SER A 37 -3.52 23.35 15.82
CA SER A 37 -2.36 22.96 15.02
C SER A 37 -2.47 21.54 14.48
N GLU A 38 -2.98 20.59 15.28
CA GLU A 38 -3.24 19.21 14.87
C GLU A 38 -4.28 19.13 13.73
N LEU A 39 -5.38 19.87 13.84
CA LEU A 39 -6.47 19.89 12.86
C LEU A 39 -5.99 20.43 11.51
N VAL A 40 -5.21 21.52 11.53
CA VAL A 40 -4.62 22.10 10.33
C VAL A 40 -3.65 21.10 9.69
N GLN A 41 -2.73 20.50 10.46
CA GLN A 41 -1.76 19.52 9.96
C GLN A 41 -2.44 18.27 9.36
N ARG A 42 -3.52 17.79 9.97
CA ARG A 42 -4.32 16.68 9.44
C ARG A 42 -4.92 17.07 8.10
N THR A 43 -5.62 18.19 8.02
CA THR A 43 -6.22 18.65 6.76
C THR A 43 -5.18 18.83 5.65
N THR A 44 -4.02 19.43 5.95
CA THR A 44 -2.95 19.60 4.95
C THR A 44 -2.36 18.28 4.48
N SER A 45 -2.23 17.29 5.37
CA SER A 45 -1.74 15.95 4.99
C SER A 45 -2.74 15.21 4.10
N TRP A 46 -4.04 15.38 4.36
CA TRP A 46 -5.12 14.80 3.55
C TRP A 46 -5.16 15.36 2.12
N TRP A 47 -4.82 16.64 1.93
CA TRP A 47 -4.64 17.22 0.60
C TRP A 47 -3.61 16.46 -0.23
N ALA A 48 -2.44 16.16 0.35
CA ALA A 48 -1.41 15.40 -0.34
C ALA A 48 -1.87 13.97 -0.66
N MET A 49 -2.50 13.28 0.29
CA MET A 49 -3.00 11.90 0.09
C MET A 49 -4.07 11.83 -1.00
N ILE A 50 -5.09 12.70 -0.93
CA ILE A 50 -6.18 12.73 -1.91
C ILE A 50 -5.64 13.10 -3.30
N ALA A 51 -4.69 14.03 -3.41
CA ALA A 51 -4.06 14.37 -4.68
C ALA A 51 -3.35 13.16 -5.31
N VAL A 52 -2.57 12.42 -4.52
CA VAL A 52 -1.86 11.21 -5.00
C VAL A 52 -2.84 10.15 -5.47
N PHE A 53 -3.89 9.85 -4.69
CA PHE A 53 -4.91 8.88 -5.10
C PHE A 53 -5.68 9.35 -6.33
N THR A 54 -6.07 10.62 -6.40
CA THR A 54 -6.77 11.18 -7.56
C THR A 54 -5.92 11.05 -8.83
N ALA A 55 -4.63 11.36 -8.74
CA ALA A 55 -3.70 11.17 -9.85
C ALA A 55 -3.57 9.69 -10.25
N ALA A 56 -3.56 8.78 -9.27
CA ALA A 56 -3.53 7.34 -9.53
C ALA A 56 -4.72 6.88 -10.36
N PHE A 57 -5.93 7.40 -10.12
CA PHE A 57 -7.14 6.99 -10.84
C PHE A 57 -7.35 7.68 -12.19
N LEU A 58 -6.84 8.91 -12.38
CA LEU A 58 -7.15 9.72 -13.57
C LEU A 58 -6.12 9.67 -14.69
N LEU A 59 -4.84 9.36 -14.42
CA LEU A 59 -3.78 9.50 -15.43
C LEU A 59 -3.73 8.35 -16.44
N SER A 60 -3.41 7.14 -15.97
CA SER A 60 -3.33 5.95 -16.82
C SER A 60 -3.23 4.69 -15.97
N ARG A 61 -3.59 3.55 -16.56
CA ARG A 61 -3.50 2.23 -15.92
C ARG A 61 -2.09 1.94 -15.38
N THR A 62 -1.06 2.22 -16.18
CA THR A 62 0.33 2.03 -15.79
C THR A 62 0.71 2.93 -14.61
N PHE A 63 0.24 4.18 -14.60
CA PHE A 63 0.50 5.10 -13.51
C PHE A 63 -0.17 4.63 -12.20
N SER A 64 -1.40 4.10 -12.28
CA SER A 64 -2.08 3.49 -11.13
C SER A 64 -1.26 2.33 -10.55
N ILE A 65 -0.80 1.40 -11.41
CA ILE A 65 0.03 0.25 -11.00
C ILE A 65 1.28 0.72 -10.27
N VAL A 66 1.98 1.72 -10.82
CA VAL A 66 3.21 2.26 -10.21
C VAL A 66 2.92 2.89 -8.85
N ILE A 67 1.85 3.68 -8.70
CA ILE A 67 1.49 4.27 -7.41
C ILE A 67 1.15 3.19 -6.39
N PHE A 68 0.33 2.20 -6.75
CA PHE A 68 0.01 1.12 -5.82
C PHE A 68 1.26 0.30 -5.45
N ALA A 69 2.18 0.07 -6.38
CA ALA A 69 3.47 -0.57 -6.09
C ALA A 69 4.30 0.24 -5.08
N LEU A 70 4.35 1.56 -5.23
CA LEU A 70 5.02 2.46 -4.27
C LEU A 70 4.32 2.44 -2.91
N VAL A 71 2.99 2.45 -2.87
CA VAL A 71 2.22 2.34 -1.63
C VAL A 71 2.48 1.00 -0.93
N SER A 72 2.48 -0.11 -1.66
CA SER A 72 2.85 -1.43 -1.13
C SER A 72 4.28 -1.45 -0.60
N PHE A 73 5.23 -0.83 -1.29
CA PHE A 73 6.61 -0.71 -0.83
C PHE A 73 6.71 0.10 0.47
N LEU A 74 6.06 1.25 0.55
CA LEU A 74 6.05 2.08 1.76
C LEU A 74 5.38 1.37 2.93
N ALA A 75 4.23 0.73 2.69
CA ALA A 75 3.50 -0.04 3.70
C ALA A 75 4.35 -1.21 4.22
N PHE A 76 5.01 -1.94 3.32
CA PHE A 76 5.86 -3.07 3.71
C PHE A 76 7.12 -2.61 4.45
N LYS A 77 7.72 -1.48 4.03
CA LYS A 77 8.85 -0.88 4.74
C LYS A 77 8.48 -0.49 6.17
N GLU A 78 7.34 0.17 6.35
CA GLU A 78 6.87 0.58 7.68
C GLU A 78 6.53 -0.63 8.55
N TYR A 79 5.87 -1.64 7.96
CA TYR A 79 5.61 -2.91 8.62
C TYR A 79 6.88 -3.58 9.15
N LEU A 80 7.92 -3.66 8.32
CA LEU A 80 9.21 -4.26 8.71
C LEU A 80 9.97 -3.41 9.73
N SER A 81 9.77 -2.09 9.75
CA SER A 81 10.35 -1.19 10.75
C SER A 81 9.81 -1.47 12.16
N MET A 82 8.53 -1.86 12.26
CA MET A 82 7.89 -2.19 13.54
C MET A 82 8.26 -3.58 14.07
N ILE A 83 8.75 -4.47 13.21
CA ILE A 83 9.14 -5.82 13.61
C ILE A 83 10.60 -5.83 14.05
N PRO A 84 10.95 -6.47 15.18
CA PRO A 84 12.33 -6.71 15.55
C PRO A 84 12.97 -7.65 14.51
N THR A 85 13.58 -7.08 13.47
CA THR A 85 14.17 -7.80 12.35
C THR A 85 15.61 -8.21 12.68
N ARG A 86 15.92 -9.51 12.54
CA ARG A 86 17.27 -10.04 12.80
C ARG A 86 18.18 -9.72 11.61
N ARG A 87 19.46 -9.42 11.87
CA ARG A 87 20.47 -9.18 10.81
C ARG A 87 20.66 -10.37 9.86
N ALA A 88 20.39 -11.60 10.33
CA ALA A 88 20.49 -12.83 9.56
C ALA A 88 19.49 -12.93 8.39
N ASP A 89 18.38 -12.18 8.47
CA ASP A 89 17.30 -12.29 7.50
C ASP A 89 17.48 -11.38 6.28
N ARG A 90 18.64 -10.71 6.12
CA ARG A 90 18.85 -9.72 5.05
C ARG A 90 18.61 -10.28 3.65
N ARG A 91 18.98 -11.55 3.40
CA ARG A 91 18.71 -12.24 2.11
C ARG A 91 17.21 -12.51 1.93
N VAL A 92 16.53 -12.95 2.99
CA VAL A 92 15.08 -13.21 2.97
C VAL A 92 14.32 -11.90 2.72
N LEU A 93 14.71 -10.82 3.39
CA LEU A 93 14.15 -9.48 3.19
C LEU A 93 14.33 -9.00 1.76
N PHE A 94 15.51 -9.22 1.17
CA PHE A 94 15.74 -8.86 -0.24
C PHE A 94 14.74 -9.54 -1.17
N PHE A 95 14.51 -10.85 -1.01
CA PHE A 95 13.52 -11.56 -1.82
C PHE A 95 12.08 -11.13 -1.52
N ALA A 96 11.76 -10.79 -0.27
CA ALA A 96 10.45 -10.24 0.07
C ALA A 96 10.21 -8.88 -0.61
N TYR A 97 11.19 -7.99 -0.64
CA TYR A 97 11.08 -6.73 -1.39
C TYR A 97 11.00 -6.96 -2.90
N LEU A 98 11.73 -7.95 -3.43
CA LEU A 98 11.67 -8.31 -4.85
C LEU A 98 10.31 -8.89 -5.25
N ALA A 99 9.53 -9.43 -4.31
CA ALA A 99 8.18 -9.89 -4.56
C ALA A 99 7.23 -8.74 -4.97
N ILE A 100 7.49 -7.50 -4.55
CA ILE A 100 6.66 -6.34 -4.90
C ILE A 100 6.66 -6.07 -6.41
N PRO A 101 7.80 -5.76 -7.06
CA PRO A 101 7.79 -5.50 -8.50
C PRO A 101 7.32 -6.71 -9.31
N ILE A 102 7.60 -7.93 -8.86
CA ILE A 102 7.11 -9.16 -9.52
C ILE A 102 5.58 -9.26 -9.42
N GLN A 103 5.00 -9.00 -8.25
CA GLN A 103 3.54 -9.02 -8.06
C GLN A 103 2.86 -7.99 -8.97
N TYR A 104 3.39 -6.77 -9.03
CA TYR A 104 2.83 -5.71 -9.87
C TYR A 104 3.11 -5.92 -11.37
N TYR A 105 4.14 -6.67 -11.73
CA TYR A 105 4.33 -7.15 -13.10
C TYR A 105 3.18 -8.10 -13.52
N TRP A 106 2.79 -9.05 -12.67
CA TRP A 106 1.65 -9.92 -12.95
C TRP A 106 0.34 -9.15 -13.08
N VAL A 107 0.16 -8.09 -12.27
CA VAL A 107 -0.96 -7.16 -12.39
C VAL A 107 -0.98 -6.49 -13.77
N SER A 108 0.17 -6.04 -14.28
CA SER A 108 0.28 -5.40 -15.59
C SER A 108 0.05 -6.34 -16.78
N SER A 109 0.42 -7.61 -16.63
CA SER A 109 0.26 -8.65 -17.65
C SER A 109 -1.14 -9.31 -17.62
N GLU A 110 -2.03 -8.85 -16.73
CA GLU A 110 -3.40 -9.36 -16.54
C GLU A 110 -3.49 -10.86 -16.20
N TRP A 111 -2.39 -11.47 -15.76
CA TRP A 111 -2.34 -12.91 -15.51
C TRP A 111 -2.85 -13.26 -14.11
N TYR A 112 -4.19 -13.30 -13.97
CA TYR A 112 -4.86 -13.52 -12.70
C TYR A 112 -4.39 -14.79 -11.96
N GLY A 113 -4.23 -15.90 -12.67
CA GLY A 113 -3.80 -17.18 -12.07
C GLY A 113 -2.43 -17.07 -11.36
N MET A 114 -1.45 -16.44 -12.01
CA MET A 114 -0.14 -16.22 -11.40
C MET A 114 -0.21 -15.19 -10.27
N PHE A 115 -0.93 -14.08 -10.49
CA PHE A 115 -1.14 -13.04 -9.49
C PHE A 115 -1.72 -13.56 -8.16
N ALA A 116 -2.74 -14.43 -8.24
CA ALA A 116 -3.44 -14.96 -7.07
C ALA A 116 -2.61 -16.00 -6.29
N VAL A 117 -1.70 -16.71 -6.97
CA VAL A 117 -0.92 -17.82 -6.40
C VAL A 117 0.50 -17.39 -5.99
N PHE A 118 1.05 -16.33 -6.59
CA PHE A 118 2.43 -15.89 -6.39
C PHE A 118 2.79 -15.67 -4.92
N ILE A 119 2.05 -14.82 -4.20
CA ILE A 119 2.35 -14.57 -2.78
C ILE A 119 1.89 -15.72 -1.88
N PRO A 120 0.62 -16.18 -1.94
CA PRO A 120 0.11 -17.15 -0.97
C PRO A 120 0.73 -18.55 -1.08
N VAL A 121 1.26 -18.92 -2.24
CA VAL A 121 1.86 -20.25 -2.46
C VAL A 121 3.36 -20.13 -2.70
N TYR A 122 3.79 -19.43 -3.76
CA TYR A 122 5.21 -19.43 -4.14
C TYR A 122 6.08 -18.71 -3.11
N MET A 123 5.77 -17.46 -2.75
CA MET A 123 6.55 -16.72 -1.76
C MET A 123 6.44 -17.34 -0.37
N PHE A 124 5.25 -17.85 -0.01
CA PHE A 124 4.99 -18.48 1.28
C PHE A 124 5.86 -19.73 1.51
N LEU A 125 6.20 -20.46 0.45
CA LEU A 125 7.14 -21.58 0.48
C LEU A 125 8.60 -21.14 0.30
N PHE A 126 8.84 -20.20 -0.60
CA PHE A 126 10.19 -19.76 -0.97
C PHE A 126 10.90 -18.99 0.14
N LEU A 127 10.23 -18.09 0.86
CA LEU A 127 10.85 -17.33 1.96
C LEU A 127 11.35 -18.24 3.10
N PRO A 128 10.55 -19.18 3.65
CA PRO A 128 11.06 -20.14 4.63
C PRO A 128 12.20 -20.99 4.08
N PHE A 129 12.13 -21.43 2.81
CA PHE A 129 13.23 -22.18 2.20
C PHE A 129 14.54 -21.39 2.19
N VAL A 130 14.52 -20.12 1.77
CA VAL A 130 15.71 -19.25 1.80
C VAL A 130 16.18 -19.00 3.23
N SER A 131 15.25 -18.85 4.18
CA SER A 131 15.58 -18.69 5.59
C SER A 131 16.27 -19.95 6.16
N LEU A 132 15.83 -21.16 5.79
CA LEU A 132 16.47 -22.41 6.19
C LEU A 132 17.92 -22.54 5.71
N LEU A 133 18.25 -22.01 4.52
CA LEU A 133 19.62 -21.98 4.01
C LEU A 133 20.58 -21.15 4.86
N THR A 134 20.07 -20.29 5.74
CA THR A 134 20.90 -19.52 6.69
C THR A 134 21.27 -20.30 7.95
N GLN A 135 20.71 -21.51 8.13
CA GLN A 135 20.97 -22.45 9.24
C GLN A 135 20.72 -21.88 10.66
N GLN A 136 19.91 -20.82 10.77
CA GLN A 136 19.57 -20.22 12.06
C GLN A 136 18.15 -20.64 12.48
N THR A 137 18.06 -21.36 13.60
CA THR A 137 16.78 -21.93 14.09
C THR A 137 16.08 -21.03 15.10
N GLU A 138 16.81 -20.15 15.80
CA GLU A 138 16.24 -19.25 16.81
C GLU A 138 15.23 -18.28 16.18
N GLY A 139 13.99 -18.33 16.67
CA GLY A 139 12.93 -17.44 16.23
C GLY A 139 12.47 -17.65 14.79
N PHE A 140 12.89 -18.74 14.12
CA PHE A 140 12.57 -19.03 12.71
C PHE A 140 11.07 -18.90 12.40
N LEU A 141 10.22 -19.60 13.18
CA LEU A 141 8.78 -19.59 12.95
C LEU A 141 8.17 -18.19 13.10
N ARG A 142 8.68 -17.39 14.05
CA ARG A 142 8.26 -16.00 14.25
C ARG A 142 8.68 -15.12 13.07
N ALA A 143 9.91 -15.25 12.60
CA ALA A 143 10.43 -14.48 11.47
C ALA A 143 9.68 -14.81 10.17
N VAL A 144 9.57 -16.09 9.83
CA VAL A 144 8.85 -16.53 8.62
C VAL A 144 7.37 -16.17 8.69
N GLY A 145 6.71 -16.41 9.84
CA GLY A 145 5.30 -16.08 10.01
C GLY A 145 5.01 -14.59 9.86
N THR A 146 5.83 -13.74 10.48
CA THR A 146 5.67 -12.28 10.37
C THR A 146 5.99 -11.78 8.96
N LEU A 147 7.02 -12.30 8.30
CA LEU A 147 7.35 -11.92 6.92
C LEU A 147 6.27 -12.31 5.92
N ASN A 148 5.79 -13.55 5.99
CA ASN A 148 4.72 -14.02 5.12
C ASN A 148 3.42 -13.24 5.35
N TRP A 149 3.08 -12.95 6.61
CA TRP A 149 1.92 -12.13 6.94
C TRP A 149 2.06 -10.69 6.44
N GLY A 150 3.25 -10.10 6.55
CA GLY A 150 3.56 -8.78 6.00
C GLY A 150 3.39 -8.71 4.49
N LEU A 151 3.86 -9.72 3.75
CA LEU A 151 3.64 -9.78 2.31
C LEU A 151 2.15 -9.92 1.95
N MET A 152 1.41 -10.73 2.71
CA MET A 152 -0.04 -10.86 2.52
C MET A 152 -0.76 -9.54 2.71
N LEU A 153 -0.49 -8.83 3.81
CA LEU A 153 -1.18 -7.57 4.13
C LEU A 153 -0.74 -6.40 3.24
N CYS A 154 0.56 -6.18 3.10
CA CYS A 154 1.09 -4.96 2.48
C CYS A 154 1.20 -5.07 0.95
N VAL A 155 1.37 -6.28 0.42
CA VAL A 155 1.62 -6.48 -1.01
C VAL A 155 0.43 -7.16 -1.66
N PHE A 156 0.05 -8.36 -1.20
CA PHE A 156 -1.04 -9.13 -1.80
C PHE A 156 -2.37 -8.39 -1.74
N SER A 157 -2.82 -7.96 -0.55
CA SER A 157 -4.11 -7.25 -0.39
C SER A 157 -4.15 -5.92 -1.16
N ILE A 158 -3.09 -5.12 -1.11
CA ILE A 158 -3.04 -3.83 -1.82
C ILE A 158 -3.01 -4.05 -3.34
N SER A 159 -2.28 -5.06 -3.82
CA SER A 159 -2.22 -5.38 -5.25
C SER A 159 -3.57 -5.83 -5.83
N HIS A 160 -4.49 -6.36 -5.00
CA HIS A 160 -5.87 -6.66 -5.43
C HIS A 160 -6.65 -5.38 -5.74
N ALA A 161 -6.47 -4.31 -4.96
CA ALA A 161 -7.07 -3.02 -5.27
C ALA A 161 -6.58 -2.50 -6.62
N ALA A 162 -5.28 -2.64 -6.92
CA ALA A 162 -4.72 -2.30 -8.23
C ALA A 162 -5.29 -3.19 -9.35
N PHE A 163 -5.42 -4.50 -9.12
CA PHE A 163 -5.92 -5.46 -10.10
C PHE A 163 -7.41 -5.23 -10.45
N LEU A 164 -8.24 -4.85 -9.48
CA LEU A 164 -9.64 -4.51 -9.71
C LEU A 164 -9.84 -3.30 -10.64
N LEU A 165 -8.87 -2.39 -10.71
CA LEU A 165 -8.91 -1.25 -11.62
C LEU A 165 -8.57 -1.62 -13.07
N ILE A 166 -8.01 -2.81 -13.26
CA ILE A 166 -7.46 -3.30 -14.52
C ILE A 166 -8.44 -4.25 -15.18
N LEU A 167 -9.12 -5.10 -14.41
CA LEU A 167 -10.12 -6.02 -14.94
C LEU A 167 -11.24 -5.27 -15.68
N PRO A 168 -11.49 -5.55 -16.98
CA PRO A 168 -12.75 -5.19 -17.59
C PRO A 168 -13.86 -5.99 -16.90
N ALA A 169 -14.91 -5.31 -16.43
CA ALA A 169 -16.08 -6.00 -15.87
C ALA A 169 -16.94 -6.64 -16.97
#